data_AF-A0A1J3IYC1-F1
#
_entry.id   AF-A0A1J3IYC1-F1
#
_cell.length_a   1.000
_cell.length_b   1.000
_cell.length_c   1.000
_cell.angle_alpha   90.00
_cell.angle_beta   90.00
_cell.angle_gamma   90.00
#
_symmetry.space_group_name_H-M   'P 1'
#
loop_
_entity.id
_entity.type
_entity.pdbx_description
1 polymer ?
#
loop_
_entity_poly.entity_id
_entity_poly.type
_entity_poly.pdbx_seq_one_letter_code
_entity_poly.pdbx_strand_id
1 'polypeptide(L)'
;IYIVVAIVLSARDGVKAPSRDYEIQGSSISKLFSITAAAANLVFVFNTGMLPEIQATVRQPVVKNMMKALYFQFTAGNLPMFVVTFVGYWAYGSSTSTYLLNNVNGPIWVKALANVSAILQSVICLHIFASPTYEYMDTK
;
A
#
# COMPACT_ATOMS: atom_id res chain seq x y z
N ILE A 1 4.18 2.59 10.89
CA ILE A 1 4.48 4.01 11.17
C ILE A 1 4.04 4.90 10.01
N TYR A 2 4.56 4.67 8.80
CA TYR A 2 4.18 5.42 7.59
C TYR A 2 2.66 5.65 7.42
N ILE A 3 1.86 4.57 7.43
CA ILE A 3 0.39 4.65 7.21
C ILE A 3 -0.27 5.57 8.24
N VAL A 4 0.10 5.45 9.53
CA VAL A 4 -0.49 6.25 10.60
C VAL A 4 -0.16 7.73 10.42
N VAL A 5 1.11 8.05 10.12
CA VAL A 5 1.54 9.43 9.85
C VAL A 5 0.81 10.00 8.64
N ALA A 6 0.71 9.23 7.57
CA ALA A 6 0.04 9.65 6.35
C ALA A 6 -1.45 9.94 6.62
N ILE A 7 -2.17 9.06 7.32
CA ILE A 7 -3.59 9.26 7.67
C ILE A 7 -3.77 10.50 8.54
N VAL A 8 -2.98 10.64 9.61
CA VAL A 8 -3.14 11.75 10.57
C VAL A 8 -2.88 13.10 9.91
N LEU A 9 -1.80 13.22 9.13
CA LEU A 9 -1.47 14.48 8.46
C LEU A 9 -2.44 14.78 7.32
N SER A 10 -2.83 13.77 6.54
CA SER A 10 -3.84 13.94 5.47
C SER A 10 -5.19 14.36 6.04
N ALA A 11 -5.64 13.74 7.14
CA ALA A 11 -6.89 14.12 7.79
C ALA A 11 -6.84 15.55 8.34
N ARG A 12 -5.74 15.94 8.97
CA ARG A 12 -5.52 17.30 9.48
C ARG A 12 -5.57 18.35 8.36
N ASP A 13 -4.92 18.07 7.24
CA ASP A 13 -4.93 18.94 6.06
C ASP A 13 -6.31 18.96 5.42
N GLY A 14 -6.95 17.79 5.30
CA GLY A 14 -8.29 17.59 4.78
C GLY A 14 -9.37 18.41 5.52
N VAL A 15 -9.27 18.53 6.84
CA VAL A 15 -10.21 19.37 7.61
C VAL A 15 -10.02 20.88 7.33
N LYS A 16 -8.83 21.30 6.93
CA LYS A 16 -8.48 22.73 6.77
C LYS A 16 -8.45 23.21 5.33
N ALA A 17 -8.39 22.32 4.34
CA ALA A 17 -8.18 22.72 2.96
C ALA A 17 -9.47 23.21 2.28
N PRO A 18 -9.33 24.08 1.26
CA PRO A 18 -10.43 24.67 0.50
C PRO A 18 -11.13 23.63 -0.40
N SER A 19 -12.05 24.08 -1.25
CA SER A 19 -12.74 23.21 -2.24
C SER A 19 -11.70 22.44 -3.08
N ARG A 20 -11.93 21.13 -3.27
CA ARG A 20 -11.08 20.27 -4.11
C ARG A 20 -11.85 19.80 -5.32
N ASP A 21 -11.12 19.66 -6.41
CA ASP A 21 -11.57 18.93 -7.57
C ASP A 21 -11.29 17.42 -7.37
N TYR A 22 -12.24 16.59 -7.78
CA TYR A 22 -12.15 15.12 -7.76
C TYR A 22 -12.28 14.52 -9.15
N GLU A 23 -12.27 15.35 -10.19
CA GLU A 23 -12.29 14.88 -11.56
C GLU A 23 -10.92 14.30 -11.93
N ILE A 24 -10.93 13.16 -12.63
CA ILE A 24 -9.71 12.62 -13.23
C ILE A 24 -9.21 13.62 -14.26
N GLN A 25 -8.02 14.17 -14.06
CA GLN A 25 -7.46 15.19 -14.96
C GLN A 25 -6.99 14.61 -16.29
N GLY A 26 -7.08 15.41 -17.35
CA GLY A 26 -6.57 15.09 -18.69
C GLY A 26 -7.64 14.83 -19.74
N SER A 27 -7.20 14.62 -20.98
CA SER A 27 -8.05 14.25 -22.13
C SER A 27 -8.64 12.83 -21.98
N SER A 28 -9.70 12.51 -22.73
CA SER A 28 -10.38 11.21 -22.66
C SER A 28 -9.43 10.01 -22.80
N ILE A 29 -8.42 10.11 -23.68
CA ILE A 29 -7.41 9.08 -23.87
C ILE A 29 -6.51 8.95 -22.64
N SER A 30 -6.04 10.07 -22.07
CA SER A 30 -5.21 10.05 -20.87
C SER A 30 -5.95 9.52 -19.64
N LYS A 31 -7.26 9.79 -19.52
CA LYS A 31 -8.11 9.21 -18.47
C LYS A 31 -8.17 7.69 -18.59
N LEU A 32 -8.34 7.16 -19.82
CA LEU A 32 -8.33 5.72 -20.07
C LEU A 32 -7.01 5.08 -19.62
N PHE A 33 -5.87 5.64 -20.05
CA PHE A 33 -4.56 5.14 -19.63
C PHE A 33 -4.35 5.22 -18.12
N SER A 34 -4.82 6.29 -17.47
CA SER A 34 -4.71 6.44 -16.01
C SER A 34 -5.54 5.40 -15.26
N ILE A 35 -6.75 5.11 -15.73
CA ILE A 35 -7.60 4.04 -15.17
C ILE A 35 -6.95 2.67 -15.36
N THR A 36 -6.42 2.38 -16.55
CA THR A 36 -5.71 1.12 -16.82
C THR A 36 -4.47 0.98 -15.93
N ALA A 37 -3.67 2.03 -15.77
CA ALA A 37 -2.50 2.04 -14.89
C ALA A 37 -2.90 1.84 -13.42
N ALA A 38 -3.99 2.46 -12.97
CA ALA A 38 -4.52 2.26 -11.62
C ALA A 38 -4.98 0.80 -11.38
N ALA A 39 -5.66 0.19 -12.36
CA ALA A 39 -6.06 -1.22 -12.29
C ALA A 39 -4.84 -2.16 -12.25
N ALA A 40 -3.82 -1.90 -13.08
CA ALA A 40 -2.58 -2.67 -13.06
C ALA A 40 -1.86 -2.58 -11.71
N ASN A 41 -1.79 -1.39 -11.12
CA ASN A 41 -1.23 -1.20 -9.78
C ASN A 41 -2.02 -1.97 -8.71
N LEU A 42 -3.35 -2.01 -8.81
CA LEU A 42 -4.17 -2.77 -7.87
C LEU A 42 -3.86 -4.28 -7.94
N VAL A 43 -3.75 -4.82 -9.15
CA VAL A 43 -3.38 -6.24 -9.36
C VAL A 43 -1.97 -6.52 -8.83
N PHE A 44 -1.02 -5.62 -9.10
CA PHE A 44 0.37 -5.77 -8.66
C PHE A 44 0.50 -5.85 -7.13
N VAL A 45 -0.25 -5.03 -6.38
CA VAL A 45 -0.18 -5.01 -4.91
C VAL A 45 -0.72 -6.30 -4.29
N PHE A 46 -1.64 -7.01 -4.94
CA PHE A 46 -2.18 -8.30 -4.47
C PHE A 46 -1.36 -9.50 -4.96
N ASN A 47 -0.04 -9.45 -4.80
CA ASN A 47 0.84 -10.56 -5.14
C ASN A 47 0.73 -11.73 -4.14
N THR A 48 0.80 -12.95 -4.66
CA THR A 48 0.68 -14.21 -3.89
C THR A 48 1.96 -15.05 -3.92
N GLY A 49 3.09 -14.48 -4.35
CA GLY A 49 4.35 -15.20 -4.56
C GLY A 49 4.93 -15.82 -3.28
N MET A 50 4.53 -15.33 -2.11
CA MET A 50 4.96 -15.84 -0.80
C MET A 50 4.02 -16.86 -0.15
N LEU A 51 2.89 -17.19 -0.81
CA LEU A 51 1.92 -18.13 -0.21
C LEU A 51 2.50 -19.52 0.06
N PRO A 52 3.32 -20.12 -0.82
CA PRO A 52 3.89 -21.45 -0.57
C PRO A 52 4.77 -21.52 0.69
N GLU A 53 5.55 -20.49 0.98
CA GLU A 53 6.47 -20.46 2.13
C GLU A 53 5.71 -20.25 3.45
N ILE A 54 4.66 -19.43 3.42
CA ILE A 54 3.75 -19.31 4.56
C ILE A 54 3.03 -20.66 4.77
N GLN A 55 2.64 -21.37 3.69
CA GLN A 55 2.02 -22.69 3.80
C GLN A 55 2.96 -23.71 4.44
N ALA A 56 4.26 -23.67 4.12
CA ALA A 56 5.26 -24.55 4.69
C ALA A 56 5.45 -24.37 6.21
N THR A 57 5.12 -23.19 6.76
CA THR A 57 5.34 -22.86 8.19
C THR A 57 4.06 -22.90 9.03
N VAL A 58 2.88 -22.90 8.42
CA VAL A 58 1.59 -22.94 9.12
C VAL A 58 1.36 -24.29 9.81
N ARG A 59 0.84 -24.26 11.04
CA ARG A 59 0.50 -25.47 11.80
C ARG A 59 -0.60 -26.29 11.09
N GLN A 60 -0.46 -27.61 11.10
CA GLN A 60 -1.49 -28.53 10.64
C GLN A 60 -2.84 -28.31 11.35
N PRO A 61 -3.99 -28.36 10.64
CA PRO A 61 -4.16 -28.61 9.20
C PRO A 61 -3.85 -27.38 8.34
N VAL A 62 -2.83 -27.49 7.47
CA VAL A 62 -2.25 -26.35 6.72
C VAL A 62 -3.28 -25.63 5.87
N VAL A 63 -4.01 -26.34 5.00
CA VAL A 63 -4.96 -25.73 4.05
C VAL A 63 -6.05 -24.94 4.78
N LYS A 64 -6.65 -25.52 5.83
CA LYS A 64 -7.73 -24.88 6.57
C LYS A 64 -7.27 -23.64 7.31
N ASN A 65 -6.10 -23.70 7.94
CA ASN A 65 -5.53 -22.55 8.66
C ASN A 65 -5.08 -21.45 7.70
N MET A 66 -4.49 -21.82 6.57
CA MET A 66 -4.12 -20.89 5.51
C MET A 66 -5.34 -20.17 4.93
N MET A 67 -6.44 -20.88 4.63
CA MET A 67 -7.65 -20.26 4.11
C MET A 67 -8.27 -19.25 5.10
N LYS A 68 -8.24 -19.55 6.41
CA LYS A 68 -8.67 -18.58 7.44
C LYS A 68 -7.80 -17.33 7.44
N ALA A 69 -6.48 -17.50 7.35
CA ALA A 69 -5.54 -16.38 7.29
C ALA A 69 -5.78 -15.53 6.03
N LEU A 70 -6.02 -16.18 4.88
CA LEU A 70 -6.35 -15.49 3.63
C LEU A 70 -7.65 -14.70 3.74
N TYR A 71 -8.73 -15.30 4.26
CA TYR A 71 -9.97 -14.56 4.46
C TYR A 71 -9.78 -13.37 5.38
N PHE A 72 -9.05 -13.52 6.48
CA PHE A 72 -8.75 -12.41 7.38
C PHE A 72 -7.94 -11.30 6.68
N GLN A 73 -6.89 -11.67 5.94
CA GLN A 73 -6.03 -10.73 5.23
C GLN A 73 -6.80 -9.94 4.16
N PHE A 74 -7.59 -10.63 3.34
CA PHE A 74 -8.33 -9.99 2.25
C PHE A 74 -9.55 -9.17 2.73
N THR A 75 -10.05 -9.43 3.94
CA THR A 75 -11.17 -8.67 4.53
C THR A 75 -10.68 -7.55 5.45
N ALA A 76 -10.12 -7.90 6.60
CA ALA A 76 -9.69 -6.94 7.62
C ALA A 76 -8.27 -6.40 7.34
N GLY A 77 -7.37 -7.22 6.81
CA GLY A 77 -5.99 -6.83 6.54
C GLY A 77 -5.85 -5.69 5.52
N ASN A 78 -6.80 -5.56 4.60
CA ASN A 78 -6.84 -4.50 3.59
C ASN A 78 -7.37 -3.15 4.10
N LEU A 79 -8.02 -3.12 5.27
CA LEU A 79 -8.64 -1.90 5.80
C LEU A 79 -7.66 -0.72 5.92
N PRO A 80 -6.43 -0.86 6.46
CA PRO A 80 -5.49 0.26 6.55
C PRO A 80 -5.15 0.86 5.19
N MET A 81 -5.06 0.03 4.14
CA MET A 81 -4.78 0.46 2.77
C MET A 81 -5.96 1.27 2.19
N PHE A 82 -7.19 0.80 2.41
CA PHE A 82 -8.38 1.53 1.99
C PHE A 82 -8.52 2.86 2.73
N VAL A 83 -8.30 2.86 4.05
CA VAL A 83 -8.38 4.08 4.86
C VAL A 83 -7.37 5.12 4.37
N VAL A 84 -6.10 4.76 4.18
CA VAL A 84 -5.10 5.74 3.71
C VAL A 84 -5.40 6.24 2.30
N THR A 85 -5.89 5.38 1.41
CA THR A 85 -6.29 5.75 0.04
C THR A 85 -7.46 6.72 0.05
N PHE A 86 -8.54 6.41 0.78
CA PHE A 86 -9.71 7.27 0.84
C PHE A 86 -9.45 8.58 1.56
N VAL A 87 -8.73 8.57 2.68
CA VAL A 87 -8.38 9.80 3.42
C VAL A 87 -7.45 10.68 2.59
N GLY A 88 -6.45 10.09 1.91
CA GLY A 88 -5.55 10.83 1.03
C GLY A 88 -6.29 11.48 -0.14
N TYR A 89 -7.13 10.71 -0.83
CA TYR A 89 -7.91 11.22 -1.96
C TYR A 89 -8.93 12.29 -1.51
N TRP A 90 -9.61 12.08 -0.38
CA TRP A 90 -10.50 13.07 0.20
C TRP A 90 -9.77 14.37 0.59
N ALA A 91 -8.54 14.28 1.11
CA ALA A 91 -7.80 15.45 1.54
C ALA A 91 -7.30 16.33 0.37
N TYR A 92 -6.84 15.71 -0.72
CA TYR A 92 -6.09 16.38 -1.80
C TYR A 92 -6.75 16.29 -3.19
N GLY A 93 -7.77 15.46 -3.37
CA GLY A 93 -8.51 15.32 -4.63
C GLY A 93 -7.65 14.90 -5.81
N SER A 94 -7.93 15.48 -6.98
CA SER A 94 -7.23 15.23 -8.24
C SER A 94 -5.77 15.72 -8.25
N SER A 95 -5.38 16.54 -7.28
CA SER A 95 -4.00 17.04 -7.10
C SER A 95 -3.12 16.13 -6.24
N THR A 96 -3.63 14.97 -5.80
CA THR A 96 -2.85 14.02 -4.97
C THR A 96 -1.67 13.43 -5.76
N SER A 97 -0.44 13.61 -5.28
CA SER A 97 0.72 12.88 -5.82
C SER A 97 0.74 11.39 -5.45
N THR A 98 1.32 10.55 -6.32
CA THR A 98 1.51 9.11 -6.10
C THR A 98 2.16 8.78 -4.75
N TYR A 99 3.12 9.60 -4.33
CA TYR A 99 3.73 9.50 -3.02
C TYR A 99 3.03 10.43 -2.03
N LEU A 100 2.13 9.89 -1.21
CA LEU A 100 1.19 10.69 -0.40
C LEU A 100 1.87 11.68 0.55
N LEU A 101 3.00 11.33 1.17
CA LEU A 101 3.72 12.24 2.08
C LEU A 101 4.28 13.49 1.38
N ASN A 102 4.31 13.57 0.05
CA ASN A 102 4.66 14.82 -0.63
C ASN A 102 3.55 15.88 -0.50
N ASN A 103 2.28 15.46 -0.42
CA ASN A 103 1.15 16.39 -0.31
C ASN A 103 0.92 16.88 1.14
N VAL A 104 1.38 16.12 2.14
CA VAL A 104 1.08 16.43 3.55
C VAL A 104 1.90 17.57 4.13
N ASN A 105 1.24 18.44 4.89
CA ASN A 105 1.81 19.55 5.64
C ASN A 105 2.00 19.15 7.11
N GLY A 106 3.24 19.19 7.58
CA GLY A 106 3.54 18.82 8.95
C GLY A 106 5.02 19.01 9.30
N PRO A 107 5.39 18.75 10.56
CA PRO A 107 6.77 18.85 11.01
C PRO A 107 7.68 17.92 10.19
N ILE A 108 8.81 18.45 9.73
CA ILE A 108 9.75 17.72 8.85
C ILE A 108 10.22 16.43 9.51
N TRP A 109 10.48 16.44 10.82
CA TRP A 109 10.94 15.26 11.56
C TRP A 109 9.93 14.10 11.54
N VAL A 110 8.61 14.39 11.51
CA VAL A 110 7.56 13.37 11.44
C VAL A 110 7.57 12.70 10.06
N LYS A 111 7.71 13.52 8.99
CA LYS A 111 7.82 13.02 7.61
C LYS A 111 9.11 12.21 7.42
N ALA A 112 10.21 12.66 8.03
CA ALA A 112 11.48 11.95 8.01
C ALA A 112 11.39 10.59 8.72
N LEU A 113 10.79 10.54 9.92
CA LEU A 113 10.56 9.29 10.65
C LEU A 113 9.70 8.31 9.85
N ALA A 114 8.63 8.81 9.22
CA ALA A 114 7.78 7.98 8.36
C ALA A 114 8.55 7.41 7.18
N ASN A 115 9.38 8.21 6.51
CA ASN A 115 10.25 7.78 5.42
C ASN A 115 11.27 6.72 5.87
N VAL A 116 12.01 6.99 6.94
CA VAL A 116 13.00 6.04 7.49
C VAL A 116 12.31 4.72 7.86
N SER A 117 11.13 4.77 8.48
CA SER A 117 10.38 3.56 8.80
C SER A 117 9.96 2.77 7.56
N ALA A 118 9.58 3.46 6.49
CA ALA A 118 9.20 2.82 5.23
C ALA A 118 10.42 2.17 4.56
N ILE A 119 11.57 2.85 4.54
CA ILE A 119 12.83 2.29 4.03
C ILE A 119 13.22 1.03 4.79
N LEU A 120 13.24 1.09 6.12
CA LEU A 120 13.58 -0.07 6.96
C LEU A 120 12.62 -1.24 6.72
N GLN A 121 11.31 -0.96 6.64
CA GLN A 121 10.32 -1.98 6.30
C GLN A 121 10.59 -2.59 4.92
N SER A 122 10.86 -1.76 3.90
CA SER A 122 11.13 -2.23 2.54
C SER A 122 12.37 -3.13 2.47
N VAL A 123 13.44 -2.80 3.19
CA VAL A 123 14.64 -3.66 3.25
C VAL A 123 14.30 -5.03 3.82
N ILE A 124 13.55 -5.09 4.93
CA ILE A 124 13.15 -6.35 5.55
C ILE A 124 12.24 -7.15 4.60
N CYS A 125 11.24 -6.51 3.99
CA CYS A 125 10.32 -7.15 3.06
C CYS A 125 11.05 -7.71 1.83
N LEU A 126 11.96 -6.94 1.22
CA LEU A 126 12.74 -7.38 0.06
C LEU A 126 13.62 -8.59 0.41
N HIS A 127 14.26 -8.58 1.59
CA HIS A 127 15.07 -9.70 2.03
C HIS A 127 14.25 -10.99 2.14
N ILE A 128 13.08 -10.91 2.78
CA ILE A 128 12.17 -12.05 2.94
C ILE A 128 11.61 -12.51 1.58
N PHE A 129 11.27 -11.58 0.69
CA PHE A 129 10.71 -11.90 -0.64
C PHE A 129 11.76 -12.52 -1.58
N ALA A 130 13.04 -12.24 -1.38
CA ALA A 130 14.12 -12.81 -2.17
C ALA A 130 14.45 -14.26 -1.77
N SER A 131 14.16 -14.67 -0.52
CA SER A 131 14.50 -16.01 -0.01
C SER A 131 13.98 -17.16 -0.89
N PRO A 132 12.71 -17.19 -1.33
CA PRO A 132 12.21 -18.24 -2.23
C PRO A 132 12.94 -18.28 -3.58
N THR A 133 13.30 -17.11 -4.10
CA THR A 133 13.98 -16.99 -5.39
C THR A 133 15.39 -17.55 -5.29
N TYR A 134 16.10 -17.25 -4.21
CA TYR A 134 17.42 -17.84 -3.95
C TYR A 134 17.33 -19.35 -3.74
N GLU A 135 16.37 -19.84 -2.95
CA GLU A 135 16.16 -21.28 -2.74
C GLU A 135 15.86 -22.01 -4.06
N TYR A 136 15.04 -21.44 -4.93
CA TYR A 136 14.77 -22.01 -6.26
C TYR A 136 16.01 -22.03 -7.17
N MET A 137 16.89 -21.03 -7.07
CA MET A 137 18.13 -20.98 -7.86
C MET A 137 19.20 -21.96 -7.32
N ASP A 138 19.28 -22.14 -6.00
CA ASP A 138 20.26 -23.03 -5.34
C ASP A 138 19.87 -24.53 -5.44
N THR A 139 18.59 -24.83 -5.66
CA THR A 139 18.08 -26.22 -5.82
C THR A 139 18.17 -26.74 -7.25
N LYS A 140 18.85 -26.03 -8.15
CA LYS A 140 19.25 -26.48 -9.49
C LYS A 140 20.71 -26.91 -9.50
#